data_AF-A0A2K6PSR4-F1
#
_entry.id   AF-A0A2K6PSR4-F1
#
_cell.length_a   1.000
_cell.length_b   1.000
_cell.length_c   1.000
_cell.angle_alpha   90.00
_cell.angle_beta   90.00
_cell.angle_gamma   90.00
#
_symmetry.space_group_name_H-M   'P 1'
#
loop_
_entity.id
_entity.type
_entity.pdbx_description
1 polymer ?
#
loop_
_entity_poly.entity_id
_entity_poly.type
_entity_poly.pdbx_seq_one_letter_code
_entity_poly.pdbx_strand_id
1 'polypeptide(L)'
;TILLPQPPELGLQENGELCLNSAQCKSQCCQHTGALDLARCIPLASENSECSVKTLYGIYYKCPCERGLTCDGDKTIVGAITNTNFGVCHDVGRSKQ
;
A
#
# COMPACT_ATOMS: atom_id res chain seq x y z
N THR A 1 -43.66 1.87 4.72
CA THR A 1 -42.29 1.33 4.65
C THR A 1 -41.33 2.49 4.63
N ILE A 2 -40.63 2.73 5.75
CA ILE A 2 -39.57 3.75 5.78
C ILE A 2 -38.39 3.16 5.02
N LEU A 3 -38.08 3.74 3.86
CA LEU A 3 -36.89 3.40 3.09
C LEU A 3 -35.70 4.02 3.83
N LEU A 4 -35.00 3.21 4.65
CA LEU A 4 -33.70 3.61 5.17
C LEU A 4 -32.75 3.80 3.96
N PRO A 5 -32.01 4.93 3.87
CA PRO A 5 -31.01 5.07 2.83
C PRO A 5 -29.98 3.95 3.01
N GLN A 6 -29.78 3.14 1.98
CA GLN A 6 -28.72 2.15 1.97
C GLN A 6 -27.38 2.90 2.16
N PRO A 7 -26.47 2.41 3.03
CA PRO A 7 -25.11 2.97 3.05
C PRO A 7 -24.58 2.88 1.62
N PRO A 8 -23.87 3.91 1.12
CA PRO A 8 -23.30 3.85 -0.23
C PRO A 8 -22.51 2.55 -0.31
N GLU A 9 -22.80 1.72 -1.31
CA GLU A 9 -21.89 0.64 -1.67
C GLU A 9 -20.56 1.32 -1.97
N LEU A 10 -19.62 1.25 -1.01
CA LEU A 10 -18.30 1.84 -1.16
C LEU A 10 -17.58 0.98 -2.19
N GLY A 11 -17.88 1.23 -3.46
CA GLY A 11 -17.24 0.57 -4.58
C GLY A 11 -15.74 0.79 -4.43
N LEU A 12 -15.03 -0.29 -4.10
CA LEU A 12 -13.58 -0.26 -4.07
C LEU A 12 -13.10 0.12 -5.48
N GLN A 13 -12.21 1.10 -5.55
CA GLN A 13 -11.57 1.57 -6.78
C GLN A 13 -10.63 0.51 -7.36
N GLU A 14 -10.63 0.42 -8.68
CA GLU A 14 -9.71 -0.33 -9.51
C GLU A 14 -8.32 0.34 -9.57
N ASN A 15 -7.33 -0.42 -10.03
CA ASN A 15 -5.99 0.13 -10.28
C ASN A 15 -6.04 1.23 -11.36
N GLY A 16 -5.36 2.35 -11.10
CA GLY A 16 -5.31 3.54 -11.96
C GLY A 16 -6.27 4.66 -11.55
N GLU A 17 -7.29 4.37 -10.74
CA GLU A 17 -8.21 5.39 -10.23
C GLU A 17 -7.57 6.23 -9.12
N LEU A 18 -8.06 7.46 -8.96
CA LEU A 18 -7.62 8.39 -7.92
C LEU A 18 -8.07 7.89 -6.55
N CYS A 19 -7.19 7.99 -5.56
CA CYS A 19 -7.47 7.56 -4.19
C CYS A 19 -6.91 8.57 -3.19
N LEU A 20 -7.53 8.62 -2.01
CA LEU A 20 -7.03 9.39 -0.85
C LEU A 20 -6.60 8.48 0.30
N ASN A 21 -6.86 7.17 0.19
CA ASN A 21 -6.51 6.19 1.19
C ASN A 21 -6.54 4.79 0.58
N SER A 22 -5.62 3.93 1.01
CA SER A 22 -5.50 2.54 0.57
C SER A 22 -6.75 1.70 0.83
N ALA A 23 -7.59 2.07 1.82
CA ALA A 23 -8.86 1.40 2.09
C ALA A 23 -9.89 1.56 0.94
N GLN A 24 -9.67 2.53 0.06
CA GLN A 24 -10.54 2.76 -1.10
C GLN A 24 -10.18 1.86 -2.28
N CYS A 25 -8.97 1.29 -2.31
CA CYS A 25 -8.47 0.50 -3.44
C CYS A 25 -8.74 -1.00 -3.24
N LYS A 26 -9.16 -1.70 -4.30
CA LYS A 26 -9.24 -3.18 -4.29
C LYS A 26 -7.90 -3.84 -4.00
N SER A 27 -6.82 -3.26 -4.52
CA SER A 27 -5.44 -3.68 -4.26
C SER A 27 -4.97 -3.41 -2.83
N GLN A 28 -5.73 -2.61 -2.07
CA GLN A 28 -5.33 -2.11 -0.75
C GLN A 28 -4.05 -1.25 -0.77
N CYS A 29 -3.69 -0.66 -1.90
CA CYS A 29 -2.59 0.29 -1.98
C CYS A 29 -2.94 1.54 -2.79
N CYS A 30 -2.81 2.69 -2.13
CA CYS A 30 -2.90 4.01 -2.72
C CYS A 30 -1.49 4.63 -2.74
N GLN A 31 -0.95 4.91 -3.93
CA GLN A 31 0.44 5.33 -4.12
C GLN A 31 0.56 6.64 -4.90
N HIS A 32 1.57 7.45 -4.54
CA HIS A 32 1.95 8.65 -5.26
C HIS A 32 3.47 8.69 -5.47
N THR A 33 3.91 9.22 -6.62
CA THR A 33 5.33 9.20 -6.98
C THR A 33 6.13 10.37 -6.41
N GLY A 34 5.46 11.48 -6.08
CA GLY A 34 6.10 12.69 -5.55
C GLY A 34 5.21 13.41 -4.53
N ALA A 35 5.79 14.30 -3.73
CA ALA A 35 5.10 14.97 -2.62
C ALA A 35 3.87 15.81 -3.03
N LEU A 36 3.79 16.25 -4.28
CA LEU A 36 2.69 17.04 -4.84
C LEU A 36 1.88 16.27 -5.90
N ASP A 37 2.18 14.98 -6.11
CA ASP A 37 1.51 14.16 -7.11
C ASP A 37 0.19 13.58 -6.55
N LEU A 38 -0.76 13.34 -7.45
CA LEU A 38 -2.05 12.72 -7.13
C LEU A 38 -1.85 11.22 -6.90
N ALA A 39 -2.35 10.74 -5.76
CA ALA A 39 -2.29 9.32 -5.45
C ALA A 39 -3.31 8.51 -6.25
N ARG A 40 -2.90 7.32 -6.69
CA ARG A 40 -3.74 6.37 -7.43
C ARG A 40 -3.65 4.97 -6.85
N CYS A 41 -4.72 4.20 -7.03
CA CYS A 41 -4.73 2.80 -6.68
C CYS A 41 -3.76 2.04 -7.59
N ILE A 42 -2.84 1.28 -7.03
CA ILE A 42 -1.89 0.47 -7.81
C ILE A 42 -1.77 -0.93 -7.17
N PRO A 43 -1.30 -1.96 -7.89
CA PRO A 43 -1.06 -3.27 -7.29
C PRO A 43 -0.02 -3.20 -6.17
N LEU A 44 -0.11 -4.17 -5.24
CA LEU A 44 0.91 -4.40 -4.22
C LEU A 44 2.23 -4.81 -4.87
N ALA A 45 3.34 -4.67 -4.13
CA ALA A 45 4.66 -5.01 -4.65
C ALA A 45 4.86 -6.54 -4.72
N SER A 46 5.26 -7.03 -5.90
CA SER A 46 5.57 -8.45 -6.14
C SER A 46 6.96 -8.83 -5.65
N GLU A 47 7.29 -10.12 -5.68
CA GLU A 47 8.60 -10.62 -5.26
C GLU A 47 9.75 -9.91 -6.02
N ASN A 48 10.82 -9.57 -5.30
CA ASN A 48 12.00 -8.85 -5.79
C ASN A 48 11.74 -7.40 -6.26
N SER A 49 10.53 -6.87 -6.02
CA SER A 49 10.21 -5.46 -6.28
C SER A 49 10.48 -4.58 -5.07
N GLU A 50 10.71 -3.29 -5.31
CA GLU A 50 10.81 -2.28 -4.25
C GLU A 50 9.49 -2.16 -3.50
N CYS A 51 9.58 -2.06 -2.18
CA CYS A 51 8.43 -1.95 -1.29
C CYS A 51 8.67 -0.92 -0.20
N SER A 52 7.58 -0.54 0.48
CA SER A 52 7.67 0.14 1.77
C SER A 52 7.08 -0.75 2.86
N VAL A 53 7.61 -0.63 4.07
CA VAL A 53 7.02 -1.23 5.26
C VAL A 53 5.61 -0.68 5.45
N LYS A 54 4.66 -1.54 5.83
CA LYS A 54 3.26 -1.14 6.04
C LYS A 54 3.18 -0.06 7.12
N THR A 55 2.54 1.07 6.81
CA THR A 55 2.37 2.20 7.73
C THR A 55 0.88 2.47 8.02
N LEU A 56 0.61 3.25 9.06
CA LEU A 56 -0.74 3.66 9.46
C LEU A 56 -1.31 4.79 8.57
N TYR A 57 -0.47 5.48 7.79
CA TYR A 57 -0.88 6.66 7.03
C TYR A 57 -1.79 6.35 5.84
N GLY A 58 -1.83 5.09 5.39
CA GLY A 58 -2.76 4.63 4.37
C GLY A 58 -2.50 5.16 2.96
N ILE A 59 -1.42 5.90 2.74
CA ILE A 59 -0.90 6.33 1.43
C ILE A 59 0.60 6.02 1.40
N TYR A 60 1.10 5.59 0.24
CA TYR A 60 2.47 5.09 0.11
C TYR A 60 3.25 5.80 -1.01
N TYR A 61 4.57 5.90 -0.85
CA TYR A 61 5.49 6.17 -1.97
C TYR A 61 5.83 4.90 -2.73
N LYS A 62 5.91 3.76 -2.03
CA LYS A 62 6.10 2.42 -2.59
C LYS A 62 5.13 1.49 -1.88
N CYS A 63 4.37 0.69 -2.62
CA CYS A 63 3.38 -0.18 -2.01
C CYS A 63 4.02 -1.25 -1.10
N PRO A 64 3.30 -1.72 -0.09
CA PRO A 64 3.70 -2.91 0.65
C PRO A 64 3.63 -4.15 -0.26
N CYS A 65 4.31 -5.21 0.17
CA CYS A 65 4.36 -6.45 -0.59
C CYS A 65 3.01 -7.17 -0.65
N GLU A 66 2.85 -8.01 -1.67
CA GLU A 66 1.78 -9.00 -1.76
C GLU A 66 1.79 -9.95 -0.55
N ARG A 67 0.64 -10.59 -0.29
CA ARG A 67 0.51 -11.54 0.81
C ARG A 67 1.48 -12.71 0.62
N GLY A 68 2.21 -13.07 1.67
CA GLY A 68 3.22 -14.13 1.64
C GLY A 68 4.65 -13.62 1.48
N LEU A 69 4.83 -12.34 1.16
CA LEU A 69 6.13 -11.70 1.03
C LEU A 69 6.42 -10.79 2.23
N THR A 70 7.69 -10.61 2.55
CA THR A 70 8.20 -9.67 3.55
C THR A 70 9.00 -8.58 2.87
N CYS A 71 8.72 -7.33 3.21
CA CYS A 71 9.56 -6.21 2.80
C CYS A 71 10.82 -6.15 3.67
N ASP A 72 11.97 -6.46 3.06
CA ASP A 72 13.29 -6.34 3.69
C ASP A 72 13.82 -4.92 3.50
N GLY A 73 13.52 -4.06 4.47
CA GLY A 73 13.94 -2.67 4.52
C GLY A 73 14.05 -2.19 5.96
N ASP A 74 14.46 -0.95 6.17
CA ASP A 74 14.52 -0.36 7.51
C ASP A 74 13.09 -0.30 8.11
N LYS A 75 12.94 -0.82 9.34
CA LYS A 75 11.65 -0.90 10.05
C LYS A 75 11.55 0.10 11.19
N THR A 76 12.51 1.01 11.31
CA THR A 76 12.56 1.97 12.39
C THR A 76 11.62 3.15 12.14
N ILE A 77 11.22 3.80 13.23
CA ILE A 77 10.43 5.04 13.17
C ILE A 77 11.25 6.14 12.49
N VAL A 78 12.57 6.18 12.72
CA VAL A 78 13.47 7.14 12.07
C VAL A 78 13.42 6.95 10.56
N GLY A 79 13.52 5.72 10.08
CA GLY A 79 13.43 5.43 8.66
C GLY A 79 12.05 5.77 8.05
N ALA A 80 10.98 5.75 8.84
CA ALA A 80 9.64 6.14 8.38
C ALA A 80 9.56 7.65 8.15
N ILE A 81 10.18 8.41 9.05
CA ILE A 81 10.24 9.87 9.00
C ILE A 81 11.17 10.31 7.87
N THR A 82 12.32 9.65 7.70
CA THR A 82 13.32 9.99 6.68
C THR A 82 13.05 9.36 5.30
N ASN A 83 11.94 8.64 5.12
CA ASN A 83 11.64 7.89 3.89
C ASN A 83 12.74 6.89 3.48
N THR A 84 13.47 6.33 4.45
CA THR A 84 14.44 5.24 4.20
C THR A 84 13.86 3.85 4.50
N ASN A 85 12.57 3.77 4.84
CA ASN A 85 11.82 2.51 5.03
C ASN A 85 11.49 1.77 3.73
N PHE A 86 12.27 1.98 2.67
CA PHE A 86 12.15 1.20 1.46
C PHE A 86 12.99 -0.06 1.56
N GLY A 87 12.53 -1.09 0.89
CA GLY A 87 13.15 -2.40 0.91
C GLY A 87 12.81 -3.19 -0.34
N VAL A 88 13.09 -4.48 -0.30
CA VAL A 88 12.75 -5.42 -1.38
C VAL A 88 11.85 -6.53 -0.85
N CYS A 89 10.83 -6.92 -1.61
CA CYS A 89 9.96 -8.02 -1.24
C CYS A 89 10.65 -9.37 -1.41
N HIS A 90 10.71 -10.16 -0.34
CA HIS A 90 11.21 -11.53 -0.36
C HIS A 90 10.18 -12.51 0.19
N ASP A 91 10.14 -13.71 -0.37
CA ASP A 91 9.30 -14.78 0.14
C ASP A 91 9.72 -15.19 1.57
N VAL A 92 8.74 -15.31 2.46
CA VAL A 92 8.96 -15.67 3.87
C VAL A 92 9.58 -17.07 4.01
N GLY A 93 9.28 -17.98 3.08
CA GLY A 93 9.84 -19.33 3.03
C GLY A 93 11.32 -19.35 2.64
N ARG A 94 11.79 -18.36 1.89
CA ARG A 94 13.20 -18.23 1.48
C ARG A 94 14.09 -17.59 2.55
N SER A 95 13.53 -16.79 3.45
CA SER A 95 14.28 -16.17 4.58
C SER A 95 14.66 -17.16 5.70
N LYS A 96 14.30 -18.44 5.59
CA LYS A 96 14.56 -19.50 6.58
C LYS A 96 15.73 -20.43 6.20
N GLN A 97 16.50 -20.11 5.16
CA GLN A 97 17.63 -20.93 4.69
C GLN A 97 18.97 -20.20 4.84
#